data_AF-A0A942SGR5-F1
#
_entry.id   AF-A0A942SGR5-F1
#
_cell.length_a   1.000
_cell.length_b   1.000
_cell.length_c   1.000
_cell.angle_alpha   90.00
_cell.angle_beta   90.00
_cell.angle_gamma   90.00
#
_symmetry.space_group_name_H-M   'P 1'
#
loop_
_entity.id
_entity.type
_entity.pdbx_description
1 polymer ?
#
loop_
_entity_poly.entity_id
_entity_poly.type
_entity_poly.pdbx_seq_one_letter_code
_entity_poly.pdbx_strand_id
1 'polypeptide(L)'
;MQKITFPRVSLWLVGLMFVVPFLGYHHRLPIPSFYGEWIAVALGLAASSLFVFKEYWRGMELPAIAMVPLGLIVILLAQLFTGKIVFPEHSVMAASYLLWAVLLMMLGGVLRRKLGWEEVVTTLAWFLLVGGMLNAVIGVLQYFKIPSLFDPVIIKSSRLVFANLGQPNHFSDYIGLSIGSLVYLYARRHLSVVLAVPLLALLLLAFSFSGSRGTWVYIGGLIVLSLYFLKGRQKENRVIAVVAALLVPGFILAQYGSSLLSASLSTPTDNLFNLAGSRSDRLALWGEAWQIFLRAPLLGVGLGEFVWHHIMSSQWVPEVVRGGLYNHTHNIVMQLLVEMGVFAALLLIVGAGLWLRRVMRQERTPDNWWLLALLSILAIHSMLEYPLWYAYFLGIAAILLGAGEMKGFSLKMQRVGPGIFALVLLMGGGSLGNLLVSYNSLEATMYERSSLVLSKEGSKEFIGALMRIHSDSLLAYYVEMAFTRGIALERENLAGKLELNARVMHYAPINEMVYRQAVLLGLNGDNDGAKKMLDVAVAAYPKDLPIAIKVLRRRVMSEPAFFPLLSYAESKVPLVSAVSGVGSDKVSN
;
A
#
# COMPACT_ATOMS: atom_id res chain seq x y z
N MET A 1 -27.24 14.46 -27.31
CA MET A 1 -27.12 13.82 -25.99
C MET A 1 -26.97 12.31 -26.19
N GLN A 2 -25.84 11.72 -25.80
CA GLN A 2 -25.67 10.27 -25.85
C GLN A 2 -26.62 9.62 -24.81
N LYS A 3 -27.27 8.51 -25.15
CA LYS A 3 -28.15 7.78 -24.21
C LYS A 3 -27.34 7.28 -23.01
N ILE A 4 -27.82 7.55 -21.79
CA ILE A 4 -27.28 6.97 -20.55
C ILE A 4 -27.60 5.48 -20.55
N THR A 5 -26.58 4.64 -20.46
CA THR A 5 -26.70 3.17 -20.43
C THR A 5 -25.98 2.64 -19.19
N PHE A 6 -26.37 1.47 -18.67
CA PHE A 6 -25.73 0.87 -17.51
C PHE A 6 -24.19 0.74 -17.65
N PRO A 7 -23.63 0.29 -18.80
CA PRO A 7 -22.18 0.22 -18.95
C PRO A 7 -21.48 1.59 -18.86
N ARG A 8 -22.12 2.68 -19.32
CA ARG A 8 -21.56 4.03 -19.19
C ARG A 8 -21.57 4.52 -17.74
N VAL A 9 -22.66 4.26 -17.01
CA VAL A 9 -22.73 4.57 -15.57
C VAL A 9 -21.63 3.81 -14.82
N SER A 10 -21.46 2.52 -15.12
CA SER A 10 -20.37 1.72 -14.56
C SER A 10 -18.99 2.27 -14.92
N LEU A 11 -18.76 2.70 -16.17
CA LEU A 11 -17.51 3.31 -16.58
C LEU A 11 -17.24 4.63 -15.84
N TRP A 12 -18.24 5.46 -15.62
CA TRP A 12 -18.10 6.69 -14.83
C TRP A 12 -17.83 6.40 -13.35
N LEU A 13 -18.43 5.36 -12.77
CA LEU A 13 -18.13 4.93 -11.40
C LEU A 13 -16.68 4.41 -11.28
N VAL A 14 -16.18 3.69 -12.29
CA VAL A 14 -14.74 3.34 -12.38
C VAL A 14 -13.89 4.60 -12.52
N GLY A 15 -14.31 5.57 -13.33
CA GLY A 15 -13.65 6.86 -13.45
C GLY A 15 -13.57 7.61 -12.12
N LEU A 16 -14.66 7.64 -11.36
CA LEU A 16 -14.68 8.21 -10.00
C LEU A 16 -13.78 7.42 -9.04
N MET A 17 -13.73 6.08 -9.17
CA MET A 17 -12.80 5.24 -8.40
C MET A 17 -11.34 5.60 -8.70
N PHE A 18 -11.03 6.06 -9.92
CA PHE A 18 -9.68 6.50 -10.30
C PHE A 18 -9.35 7.91 -9.79
N VAL A 19 -10.29 8.63 -9.17
CA VAL A 19 -10.12 10.03 -8.73
C VAL A 19 -10.38 10.22 -7.25
N VAL A 20 -11.57 9.88 -6.77
CA VAL A 20 -12.05 10.25 -5.44
C VAL A 20 -11.17 9.69 -4.31
N PRO A 21 -10.75 8.41 -4.33
CA PRO A 21 -9.83 7.87 -3.33
C PRO A 21 -8.52 8.65 -3.19
N PHE A 22 -8.04 9.26 -4.29
CA PHE A 22 -6.77 9.99 -4.35
C PHE A 22 -6.87 11.43 -3.84
N LEU A 23 -8.06 11.87 -3.40
CA LEU A 23 -8.31 13.20 -2.85
C LEU A 23 -8.54 13.19 -1.33
N GLY A 24 -8.56 12.00 -0.71
CA GLY A 24 -8.92 11.83 0.71
C GLY A 24 -7.84 12.33 1.66
N TYR A 25 -8.13 13.41 2.41
CA TYR A 25 -7.18 14.09 3.30
C TYR A 25 -7.10 13.53 4.73
N HIS A 26 -7.97 12.57 5.09
CA HIS A 26 -8.09 12.08 6.45
C HIS A 26 -7.20 10.85 6.68
N HIS A 27 -5.97 11.09 7.13
CA HIS A 27 -4.95 10.07 7.39
C HIS A 27 -4.70 9.88 8.89
N ARG A 28 -5.60 9.16 9.56
CA ARG A 28 -5.47 8.84 10.99
C ARG A 28 -5.10 7.38 11.21
N LEU A 29 -4.47 7.10 12.35
CA LEU A 29 -4.21 5.72 12.79
C LEU A 29 -5.53 5.05 13.22
N PRO A 30 -5.62 3.71 13.17
CA PRO A 30 -4.55 2.75 12.88
C PRO A 30 -4.25 2.51 11.40
N ILE A 31 -5.13 2.92 10.48
CA ILE A 31 -4.98 2.69 9.04
C ILE A 31 -5.10 4.03 8.29
N PRO A 32 -3.97 4.73 8.04
CA PRO A 32 -4.00 6.05 7.40
C PRO A 32 -4.68 6.09 6.03
N SER A 33 -4.74 4.97 5.32
CA SER A 33 -5.36 4.83 4.00
C SER A 33 -6.83 4.41 4.03
N PHE A 34 -7.42 4.14 5.20
CA PHE A 34 -8.71 3.47 5.35
C PHE A 34 -9.81 4.08 4.47
N TYR A 35 -10.06 5.38 4.58
CA TYR A 35 -11.16 6.02 3.85
C TYR A 35 -10.94 6.01 2.33
N GLY A 36 -9.70 6.20 1.87
CA GLY A 36 -9.37 6.09 0.44
C GLY A 36 -9.63 4.67 -0.08
N GLU A 37 -9.22 3.66 0.68
CA GLU A 37 -9.46 2.26 0.33
C GLU A 37 -10.94 1.90 0.35
N TRP A 38 -11.67 2.32 1.38
CA TRP A 38 -13.10 2.11 1.52
C TRP A 38 -13.87 2.70 0.34
N ILE A 39 -13.57 3.95 -0.03
CA ILE A 39 -14.20 4.62 -1.18
C ILE A 39 -13.88 3.88 -2.48
N ALA A 40 -12.64 3.41 -2.66
CA ALA A 40 -12.26 2.66 -3.85
C ALA A 40 -13.07 1.36 -3.98
N VAL A 41 -13.15 0.57 -2.91
CA VAL A 41 -13.91 -0.68 -2.88
C VAL A 41 -15.41 -0.42 -3.10
N ALA A 42 -15.97 0.58 -2.43
CA ALA A 42 -17.38 0.97 -2.57
C ALA A 42 -17.72 1.36 -4.02
N LEU A 43 -16.90 2.21 -4.65
CA LEU A 43 -17.09 2.61 -6.04
C LEU A 43 -16.89 1.44 -7.01
N GLY A 44 -15.94 0.54 -6.75
CA GLY A 44 -15.74 -0.67 -7.55
C GLY A 44 -16.92 -1.65 -7.47
N LEU A 45 -17.50 -1.84 -6.28
CA LEU A 45 -18.72 -2.63 -6.09
C LEU A 45 -19.93 -1.98 -6.78
N ALA A 46 -20.10 -0.67 -6.61
CA ALA A 46 -21.15 0.09 -7.27
C ALA A 46 -21.02 0.04 -8.81
N ALA A 47 -19.80 0.18 -9.34
CA ALA A 47 -19.54 0.06 -10.78
C ALA A 47 -19.89 -1.34 -11.31
N SER A 48 -19.67 -2.37 -10.50
CA SER A 48 -19.98 -3.76 -10.83
C SER A 48 -21.47 -4.11 -10.74
N SER A 49 -22.32 -3.19 -10.26
CA SER A 49 -23.78 -3.39 -10.11
C SER A 49 -24.49 -3.90 -11.37
N LEU A 50 -23.95 -3.61 -12.56
CA LEU A 50 -24.45 -4.13 -13.83
C LEU A 50 -24.59 -5.67 -13.85
N PHE A 51 -23.77 -6.39 -13.07
CA PHE A 51 -23.86 -7.85 -12.99
C PHE A 51 -25.11 -8.37 -12.28
N VAL A 52 -25.98 -7.53 -11.71
CA VAL A 52 -27.32 -7.98 -11.28
C VAL A 52 -28.25 -8.25 -12.46
N PHE A 53 -27.92 -7.79 -13.67
CA PHE A 53 -28.75 -7.99 -14.84
C PHE A 53 -28.29 -9.19 -15.67
N LYS A 54 -29.25 -10.08 -15.99
CA LYS A 54 -29.03 -11.32 -16.75
C LYS A 54 -28.35 -11.11 -18.11
N GLU A 55 -28.55 -9.96 -18.74
CA GLU A 55 -27.99 -9.66 -20.07
C GLU A 55 -26.45 -9.60 -20.09
N TYR A 56 -25.80 -9.20 -18.99
CA TYR A 56 -24.34 -9.13 -18.90
C TYR A 56 -23.69 -10.48 -18.60
N TRP A 57 -24.48 -11.48 -18.20
CA TRP A 57 -24.02 -12.85 -18.05
C TRP A 57 -24.03 -13.65 -19.36
N ARG A 58 -24.70 -13.14 -20.41
CA ARG A 58 -24.68 -13.77 -21.73
C ARG A 58 -23.31 -13.59 -22.37
N GLY A 59 -22.60 -14.70 -22.58
CA GLY A 59 -21.22 -14.66 -23.09
C GLY A 59 -20.23 -14.10 -22.07
N MET A 60 -20.54 -14.19 -20.77
CA MET A 60 -19.59 -13.79 -19.73
C MET A 60 -18.35 -14.66 -19.78
N GLU A 61 -17.20 -14.02 -19.61
CA GLU A 61 -15.92 -14.70 -19.62
C GLU A 61 -15.13 -14.24 -18.40
N LEU A 62 -14.43 -15.18 -17.78
CA LEU A 62 -13.43 -14.90 -16.76
C LEU A 62 -12.10 -14.60 -17.46
N PRO A 63 -11.57 -13.37 -17.39
CA PRO A 63 -10.28 -13.04 -17.98
C PRO A 63 -9.18 -13.98 -17.47
N ALA A 64 -8.35 -14.54 -18.34
CA ALA A 64 -7.36 -15.52 -17.91
C ALA A 64 -6.32 -14.97 -16.92
N ILE A 65 -6.04 -13.65 -16.93
CA ILE A 65 -5.24 -12.99 -15.90
C ILE A 65 -5.84 -13.09 -14.49
N ALA A 66 -7.16 -13.27 -14.36
CA ALA A 66 -7.82 -13.48 -13.08
C ALA A 66 -7.40 -14.80 -12.39
N MET A 67 -6.75 -15.72 -13.12
CA MET A 67 -6.17 -16.93 -12.53
C MET A 67 -5.05 -16.61 -11.53
N VAL A 68 -4.38 -15.45 -11.66
CA VAL A 68 -3.34 -15.03 -10.72
C VAL A 68 -3.94 -14.76 -9.33
N PRO A 69 -4.85 -13.78 -9.14
CA PRO A 69 -5.47 -13.55 -7.83
C PRO A 69 -6.24 -14.77 -7.30
N LEU A 70 -6.91 -15.56 -8.17
CA LEU A 70 -7.56 -16.81 -7.74
C LEU A 70 -6.56 -17.85 -7.23
N GLY A 71 -5.42 -18.01 -7.90
CA GLY A 71 -4.35 -18.90 -7.45
C GLY A 71 -3.72 -18.44 -6.13
N LEU A 72 -3.57 -17.13 -5.92
CA LEU A 72 -3.10 -16.57 -4.65
C LEU A 72 -4.11 -16.85 -3.51
N ILE A 73 -5.42 -16.79 -3.76
CA ILE A 73 -6.44 -17.19 -2.78
C ILE A 73 -6.29 -18.67 -2.41
N VAL A 74 -6.03 -19.56 -3.38
CA VAL A 74 -5.79 -20.99 -3.09
C VAL A 74 -4.57 -21.17 -2.19
N ILE A 75 -3.50 -20.39 -2.39
CA ILE A 75 -2.31 -20.42 -1.52
C ILE A 75 -2.65 -19.91 -0.12
N LEU A 76 -3.42 -18.82 0.02
CA LEU A 76 -3.88 -18.33 1.33
C LEU A 76 -4.68 -19.39 2.08
N LEU A 77 -5.59 -20.09 1.40
CA LEU A 77 -6.33 -21.19 2.00
C LEU A 77 -5.39 -22.33 2.44
N ALA A 78 -4.40 -22.68 1.62
CA ALA A 78 -3.40 -23.69 2.00
C ALA A 78 -2.58 -23.25 3.23
N GLN A 79 -2.20 -21.98 3.34
CA GLN A 79 -1.52 -21.45 4.51
C GLN A 79 -2.39 -21.52 5.78
N LEU A 80 -3.68 -21.23 5.65
CA LEU A 80 -4.65 -21.34 6.74
C LEU A 80 -4.74 -22.78 7.25
N PHE A 81 -4.90 -23.76 6.35
CA PHE A 81 -4.98 -25.18 6.73
C PHE A 81 -3.66 -25.77 7.26
N THR A 82 -2.52 -25.14 6.95
CA THR A 82 -1.19 -25.59 7.42
C THR A 82 -0.72 -24.86 8.67
N GLY A 83 -1.56 -24.01 9.28
CA GLY A 83 -1.24 -23.31 10.53
C GLY A 83 -0.18 -22.20 10.38
N LYS A 84 0.00 -21.68 9.17
CA LYS A 84 0.96 -20.59 8.88
C LYS A 84 0.39 -19.18 9.10
N ILE A 85 -0.92 -19.08 9.32
CA ILE A 85 -1.63 -17.82 9.50
C ILE A 85 -1.89 -17.59 10.98
N VAL A 86 -1.32 -16.51 11.53
CA VAL A 86 -1.53 -16.09 12.93
C VAL A 86 -2.86 -15.35 13.12
N PHE A 87 -3.26 -14.59 12.10
CA PHE A 87 -4.50 -13.80 12.07
C PHE A 87 -5.36 -14.18 10.86
N PRO A 88 -6.34 -15.10 11.01
CA PRO A 88 -7.24 -15.49 9.92
C PRO A 88 -7.99 -14.30 9.29
N GLU A 89 -8.32 -13.29 10.08
CA GLU A 89 -9.01 -12.07 9.64
C GLU A 89 -8.19 -11.32 8.58
N HIS A 90 -6.87 -11.27 8.75
CA HIS A 90 -5.95 -10.67 7.78
C HIS A 90 -5.96 -11.43 6.45
N SER A 91 -6.03 -12.77 6.49
CA SER A 91 -6.16 -13.59 5.28
C SER A 91 -7.51 -13.43 4.59
N VAL A 92 -8.60 -13.31 5.36
CA VAL A 92 -9.93 -13.03 4.82
C VAL A 92 -9.98 -11.64 4.16
N MET A 93 -9.33 -10.64 4.76
CA MET A 93 -9.20 -9.31 4.15
C MET A 93 -8.44 -9.39 2.82
N ALA A 94 -7.28 -10.05 2.78
CA ALA A 94 -6.50 -10.21 1.56
C ALA A 94 -7.27 -10.99 0.47
N ALA A 95 -7.95 -12.08 0.84
CA ALA A 95 -8.80 -12.81 -0.10
C ALA A 95 -9.94 -11.94 -0.65
N SER A 96 -10.53 -11.07 0.17
CA SER A 96 -11.57 -10.13 -0.25
C SER A 96 -11.05 -9.11 -1.26
N TYR A 97 -9.84 -8.57 -1.06
CA TYR A 97 -9.18 -7.67 -2.03
C TYR A 97 -8.89 -8.38 -3.36
N LEU A 98 -8.42 -9.63 -3.31
CA LEU A 98 -8.16 -10.43 -4.50
C LEU A 98 -9.45 -10.79 -5.26
N LEU A 99 -10.53 -11.14 -4.56
CA LEU A 99 -11.85 -11.38 -5.16
C LEU A 99 -12.42 -10.11 -5.78
N TRP A 100 -12.28 -8.97 -5.11
CA TRP A 100 -12.65 -7.67 -5.66
C TRP A 100 -11.83 -7.32 -6.90
N ALA A 101 -10.53 -7.62 -6.93
CA ALA A 101 -9.71 -7.49 -8.14
C ALA A 101 -10.19 -8.40 -9.28
N VAL A 102 -10.56 -9.65 -9.01
CA VAL A 102 -11.16 -10.55 -10.02
C VAL A 102 -12.45 -9.96 -10.59
N LEU A 103 -13.31 -9.42 -9.72
CA LEU A 103 -14.55 -8.76 -10.12
C LEU A 103 -14.27 -7.55 -11.04
N LEU A 104 -13.29 -6.72 -10.70
CA LEU A 104 -12.90 -5.58 -11.52
C LEU A 104 -12.25 -6.01 -12.84
N MET A 105 -11.49 -7.10 -12.87
CA MET A 105 -10.98 -7.65 -14.13
C MET A 105 -12.13 -8.08 -15.05
N MET A 106 -13.13 -8.76 -14.51
CA MET A 106 -14.36 -9.12 -15.21
C MET A 106 -15.10 -7.89 -15.73
N LEU A 107 -15.22 -6.84 -14.90
CA LEU A 107 -15.82 -5.56 -15.27
C LEU A 107 -15.06 -4.89 -16.42
N GLY A 108 -13.73 -4.81 -16.35
CA GLY A 108 -12.89 -4.24 -17.42
C GLY A 108 -13.11 -4.90 -18.78
N GLY A 109 -13.17 -6.24 -18.80
CA GLY A 109 -13.47 -7.00 -20.02
C GLY A 109 -14.89 -6.73 -20.56
N VAL A 110 -15.88 -6.58 -19.68
CA VAL A 110 -17.26 -6.27 -20.08
C VAL A 110 -17.39 -4.84 -20.61
N LEU A 111 -16.77 -3.85 -19.95
CA LEU A 111 -16.77 -2.47 -20.41
C LEU A 111 -16.14 -2.36 -21.80
N ARG A 112 -14.98 -2.99 -22.04
CA ARG A 112 -14.34 -3.02 -23.37
C ARG A 112 -15.25 -3.63 -24.43
N ARG A 113 -15.92 -4.75 -24.14
CA ARG A 113 -16.82 -5.41 -25.10
C ARG A 113 -18.09 -4.61 -25.39
N LYS A 114 -18.64 -3.90 -24.41
CA LYS A 114 -19.93 -3.19 -24.53
C LYS A 114 -19.80 -1.77 -25.06
N LEU A 115 -18.72 -1.08 -24.74
CA LEU A 115 -18.51 0.33 -25.11
C LEU A 115 -17.46 0.50 -26.22
N GLY A 116 -16.65 -0.52 -26.48
CA GLY A 116 -15.48 -0.40 -27.34
C GLY A 116 -14.28 0.14 -26.58
N TRP A 117 -13.08 -0.15 -27.10
CA TRP A 117 -11.85 0.12 -26.36
C TRP A 117 -11.52 1.61 -26.24
N GLU A 118 -11.72 2.35 -27.33
CA GLU A 118 -11.47 3.79 -27.37
C GLU A 118 -12.36 4.57 -26.39
N GLU A 119 -13.67 4.28 -26.31
CA GLU A 119 -14.58 4.96 -25.37
C GLU A 119 -14.14 4.73 -23.92
N VAL A 120 -13.74 3.51 -23.57
CA VAL A 120 -13.24 3.17 -22.23
C VAL A 120 -11.94 3.92 -21.92
N VAL A 121 -10.96 3.85 -22.82
CA VAL A 121 -9.65 4.48 -22.59
C VAL A 121 -9.77 6.00 -22.52
N THR A 122 -10.45 6.64 -23.48
CA THR A 122 -10.63 8.10 -23.49
C THR A 122 -11.35 8.58 -22.24
N THR A 123 -12.40 7.89 -21.79
CA THR A 123 -13.11 8.27 -20.58
C THR A 123 -12.21 8.18 -19.34
N LEU A 124 -11.53 7.04 -19.13
CA LEU A 124 -10.67 6.86 -17.96
C LEU A 124 -9.43 7.76 -17.99
N ALA A 125 -8.88 8.05 -19.17
CA ALA A 125 -7.79 9.01 -19.33
C ALA A 125 -8.21 10.42 -18.91
N TRP A 126 -9.44 10.84 -19.22
CA TRP A 126 -9.97 12.12 -18.73
C TRP A 126 -10.12 12.16 -17.21
N PHE A 127 -10.64 11.08 -16.59
CA PHE A 127 -10.74 10.99 -15.14
C PHE A 127 -9.37 11.08 -14.46
N LEU A 128 -8.39 10.30 -14.93
CA LEU A 128 -7.02 10.36 -14.40
C LEU A 128 -6.38 11.74 -14.60
N LEU A 129 -6.55 12.35 -15.77
CA LEU A 129 -6.04 13.70 -16.00
C LEU A 129 -6.66 14.69 -15.02
N VAL A 130 -7.99 14.70 -14.86
CA VAL A 130 -8.67 15.60 -13.91
C VAL A 130 -8.19 15.36 -12.49
N GLY A 131 -8.14 14.11 -12.04
CA GLY A 131 -7.65 13.78 -10.69
C GLY A 131 -6.19 14.16 -10.48
N GLY A 132 -5.34 13.96 -11.48
CA GLY A 132 -3.94 14.37 -11.49
C GLY A 132 -3.78 15.88 -11.42
N MET A 133 -4.57 16.64 -12.17
CA MET A 133 -4.57 18.10 -12.12
C MET A 133 -5.00 18.62 -10.75
N LEU A 134 -6.05 18.03 -10.15
CA LEU A 134 -6.47 18.37 -8.78
C LEU A 134 -5.33 18.12 -7.79
N ASN A 135 -4.69 16.95 -7.85
CA ASN A 135 -3.56 16.62 -7.00
C ASN A 135 -2.33 17.52 -7.26
N ALA A 136 -2.07 17.90 -8.51
CA ALA A 136 -0.98 18.82 -8.85
C ALA A 136 -1.22 20.21 -8.25
N VAL A 137 -2.46 20.73 -8.32
CA VAL A 137 -2.83 22.00 -7.68
C VAL A 137 -2.68 21.90 -6.16
N ILE A 138 -3.15 20.82 -5.53
CA ILE A 138 -2.96 20.60 -4.09
C ILE A 138 -1.46 20.56 -3.76
N GLY A 139 -0.65 19.88 -4.56
CA GLY A 139 0.80 19.80 -4.39
C GLY A 139 1.49 21.17 -4.47
N VAL A 140 1.08 22.04 -5.41
CA VAL A 140 1.55 23.43 -5.48
C VAL A 140 1.18 24.21 -4.22
N LEU A 141 -0.08 24.11 -3.77
CA LEU A 141 -0.54 24.79 -2.55
C LEU A 141 0.21 24.31 -1.30
N GLN A 142 0.55 23.02 -1.22
CA GLN A 142 1.39 22.46 -0.17
C GLN A 142 2.83 22.98 -0.23
N TYR A 143 3.45 22.92 -1.41
CA TYR A 143 4.85 23.32 -1.62
C TYR A 143 5.09 24.76 -1.17
N PHE A 144 4.24 25.68 -1.64
CA PHE A 144 4.38 27.11 -1.34
C PHE A 144 3.67 27.53 -0.04
N LYS A 145 2.99 26.61 0.65
CA LYS A 145 2.16 26.89 1.83
C LYS A 145 1.18 28.06 1.60
N ILE A 146 0.64 28.18 0.39
CA ILE A 146 -0.27 29.27 0.00
C ILE A 146 -1.58 29.12 0.79
N PRO A 147 -2.01 30.09 1.60
CA PRO A 147 -3.29 30.03 2.29
C PRO A 147 -4.45 29.89 1.30
N SER A 148 -5.44 29.06 1.62
CA SER A 148 -6.56 28.79 0.72
C SER A 148 -7.84 28.48 1.47
N LEU A 149 -9.00 28.65 0.81
CA LEU A 149 -10.29 28.21 1.36
C LEU A 149 -10.36 26.70 1.60
N PHE A 150 -9.44 25.94 0.99
CA PHE A 150 -9.34 24.48 1.10
C PHE A 150 -8.36 24.01 2.18
N ASP A 151 -7.84 24.90 3.02
CA ASP A 151 -6.92 24.54 4.11
C ASP A 151 -7.46 23.44 5.05
N PRO A 152 -8.78 23.35 5.35
CA PRO A 152 -9.33 22.24 6.14
C PRO A 152 -9.18 20.85 5.50
N VAL A 153 -8.96 20.80 4.19
CA VAL A 153 -8.89 19.55 3.40
C VAL A 153 -7.57 19.41 2.65
N ILE A 154 -6.55 20.23 2.95
CA ILE A 154 -5.20 20.15 2.38
C ILE A 154 -4.18 20.12 3.51
N ILE A 155 -3.37 19.07 3.55
CA ILE A 155 -2.35 18.89 4.60
C ILE A 155 -1.10 19.72 4.27
N LYS A 156 -0.91 20.89 4.88
CA LYS A 156 0.24 21.79 4.61
C LYS A 156 1.36 21.76 5.66
N SER A 157 1.26 20.87 6.64
CA SER A 157 2.19 20.76 7.78
C SER A 157 3.47 19.97 7.46
N SER A 158 3.51 19.26 6.34
CA SER A 158 4.64 18.41 5.94
C SER A 158 5.74 19.21 5.24
N ARG A 159 7.00 18.79 5.41
CA ARG A 159 8.12 19.22 4.57
C ARG A 159 8.05 18.58 3.18
N LEU A 160 7.54 17.35 3.06
CA LEU A 160 7.40 16.63 1.79
C LEU A 160 6.06 16.96 1.12
N VAL A 161 6.05 17.03 -0.21
CA VAL A 161 4.82 17.22 -1.00
C VAL A 161 4.26 15.87 -1.42
N PHE A 162 3.00 15.63 -1.07
CA PHE A 162 2.30 14.38 -1.37
C PHE A 162 0.82 14.57 -1.69
N ALA A 163 0.39 15.81 -1.93
CA ALA A 163 -1.01 16.20 -2.05
C ALA A 163 -1.86 15.62 -0.89
N ASN A 164 -3.06 15.12 -1.17
CA ASN A 164 -3.87 14.45 -0.16
C ASN A 164 -3.62 12.94 -0.11
N LEU A 165 -2.51 12.43 -0.66
CA LEU A 165 -2.24 10.99 -0.68
C LEU A 165 -1.49 10.50 0.56
N GLY A 166 -0.96 11.40 1.39
CA GLY A 166 -0.19 11.06 2.59
C GLY A 166 1.17 10.42 2.33
N GLN A 167 1.52 10.10 1.08
CA GLN A 167 2.77 9.45 0.69
C GLN A 167 3.33 10.02 -0.63
N PRO A 168 4.57 10.54 -0.66
CA PRO A 168 5.15 11.15 -1.86
C PRO A 168 5.29 10.21 -3.07
N ASN A 169 5.53 8.91 -2.83
CA ASN A 169 5.62 7.91 -3.91
C ASN A 169 4.25 7.59 -4.52
N HIS A 170 3.18 7.61 -3.73
CA HIS A 170 1.82 7.47 -4.25
C HIS A 170 1.44 8.68 -5.10
N PHE A 171 1.79 9.88 -4.62
CA PHE A 171 1.60 11.11 -5.36
C PHE A 171 2.36 11.09 -6.70
N SER A 172 3.63 10.70 -6.71
CA SER A 172 4.41 10.63 -7.94
C SER A 172 3.86 9.59 -8.93
N ASP A 173 3.47 8.39 -8.47
CA ASP A 173 2.81 7.39 -9.32
C ASP A 173 1.55 7.97 -9.98
N TYR A 174 0.65 8.55 -9.17
CA TYR A 174 -0.61 9.09 -9.67
C TYR A 174 -0.43 10.25 -10.67
N ILE A 175 0.55 11.14 -10.45
CA ILE A 175 0.95 12.16 -11.43
C ILE A 175 1.51 11.51 -12.70
N GLY A 176 2.29 10.44 -12.60
CA GLY A 176 2.76 9.65 -13.73
C GLY A 176 1.63 9.06 -14.57
N LEU A 177 0.61 8.45 -13.92
CA LEU A 177 -0.59 7.94 -14.60
C LEU A 177 -1.34 9.06 -15.35
N SER A 178 -1.36 10.26 -14.77
CA SER A 178 -1.98 11.45 -15.34
C SER A 178 -1.22 12.00 -16.54
N ILE A 179 0.12 11.98 -16.49
CA ILE A 179 0.99 12.33 -17.63
C ILE A 179 0.75 11.35 -18.79
N GLY A 180 0.74 10.05 -18.54
CA GLY A 180 0.41 9.04 -19.55
C GLY A 180 -0.95 9.28 -20.21
N SER A 181 -1.94 9.68 -19.39
CA SER A 181 -3.29 10.02 -19.85
C SER A 181 -3.33 11.31 -20.68
N LEU A 182 -2.60 12.35 -20.28
CA LEU A 182 -2.46 13.59 -21.05
C LEU A 182 -1.84 13.33 -22.42
N VAL A 183 -0.75 12.56 -22.47
CA VAL A 183 -0.05 12.21 -23.72
C VAL A 183 -1.00 11.48 -24.68
N TYR A 184 -1.77 10.51 -24.16
CA TYR A 184 -2.80 9.82 -24.93
C TYR A 184 -3.88 10.78 -25.48
N LEU A 185 -4.48 11.59 -24.62
CA LEU A 185 -5.55 12.52 -24.98
C LEU A 185 -5.09 13.56 -26.03
N TYR A 186 -3.87 14.05 -25.89
CA TYR A 186 -3.26 14.95 -26.88
C TYR A 186 -3.02 14.24 -28.21
N ALA A 187 -2.45 13.03 -28.20
CA ALA A 187 -2.19 12.26 -29.42
C ALA A 187 -3.48 11.92 -30.19
N ARG A 188 -4.58 11.62 -29.47
CA ARG A 188 -5.92 11.39 -30.03
C ARG A 188 -6.68 12.68 -30.40
N ARG A 189 -6.06 13.85 -30.22
CA ARG A 189 -6.64 15.18 -30.51
C ARG A 189 -7.87 15.53 -29.66
N HIS A 190 -8.02 14.91 -28.49
CA HIS A 190 -8.99 15.34 -27.47
C HIS A 190 -8.53 16.59 -26.72
N LEU A 191 -7.23 16.93 -26.80
CA LEU A 191 -6.66 18.16 -26.26
C LEU A 191 -5.95 18.95 -27.36
N SER A 192 -6.17 20.26 -27.39
CA SER A 192 -5.37 21.18 -28.20
C SER A 192 -4.00 21.39 -27.56
N VAL A 193 -3.00 21.80 -28.35
CA VAL A 193 -1.65 22.11 -27.83
C VAL A 193 -1.68 23.23 -26.78
N VAL A 194 -2.59 24.20 -26.94
CA VAL A 194 -2.77 25.34 -26.02
C VAL A 194 -3.19 24.88 -24.63
N LEU A 195 -3.96 23.79 -24.53
CA LEU A 195 -4.32 23.19 -23.24
C LEU A 195 -3.30 22.15 -22.78
N ALA A 196 -2.77 21.32 -23.69
CA ALA A 196 -1.87 20.24 -23.34
C ALA A 196 -0.56 20.73 -22.72
N VAL A 197 0.03 21.81 -23.25
CA VAL A 197 1.30 22.37 -22.76
C VAL A 197 1.21 22.86 -21.30
N PRO A 198 0.30 23.77 -20.92
CA PRO A 198 0.21 24.23 -19.53
C PRO A 198 -0.18 23.12 -18.56
N LEU A 199 -1.07 22.19 -18.96
CA LEU A 199 -1.41 21.03 -18.13
C LEU A 199 -0.19 20.14 -17.89
N LEU A 200 0.60 19.84 -18.94
CA LEU A 200 1.82 19.05 -18.81
C LEU A 200 2.86 19.76 -17.96
N ALA A 201 3.04 21.07 -18.13
CA ALA A 201 3.98 21.86 -17.34
C ALA A 201 3.64 21.80 -15.84
N LEU A 202 2.35 21.93 -15.49
CA LEU A 202 1.89 21.82 -14.11
C LEU A 202 2.06 20.39 -13.56
N LEU A 203 1.77 19.36 -14.34
CA LEU A 203 2.02 17.98 -13.93
C LEU A 203 3.52 17.71 -13.70
N LEU A 204 4.41 18.17 -14.59
CA LEU A 204 5.86 17.99 -14.43
C LEU A 204 6.42 18.75 -13.23
N LEU A 205 5.86 19.93 -12.92
CA LEU A 205 6.19 20.69 -11.71
C LEU A 205 5.73 19.96 -10.45
N ALA A 206 4.49 19.44 -10.42
CA ALA A 206 4.03 18.61 -9.32
C ALA A 206 4.88 17.34 -9.15
N PHE A 207 5.30 16.74 -10.27
CA PHE A 207 6.17 15.56 -10.29
C PHE A 207 7.52 15.85 -9.65
N SER A 208 8.09 17.05 -9.85
CA SER A 208 9.35 17.46 -9.21
C SER A 208 9.20 17.66 -7.70
N PHE A 209 8.07 18.17 -7.23
CA PHE A 209 7.85 18.41 -5.79
C PHE A 209 7.82 17.13 -4.95
N SER A 210 7.48 15.98 -5.56
CA SER A 210 7.42 14.70 -4.84
C SER A 210 8.77 14.27 -4.22
N GLY A 211 9.90 14.76 -4.75
CA GLY A 211 11.24 14.27 -4.38
C GLY A 211 11.49 12.80 -4.72
N SER A 212 10.53 12.11 -5.34
CA SER A 212 10.59 10.67 -5.59
C SER A 212 11.51 10.34 -6.76
N ARG A 213 12.48 9.45 -6.54
CA ARG A 213 13.39 8.96 -7.59
C ARG A 213 12.68 8.14 -8.67
N GLY A 214 11.52 7.56 -8.34
CA GLY A 214 10.71 6.78 -9.27
C GLY A 214 10.28 7.59 -10.51
N THR A 215 10.17 8.91 -10.38
CA THR A 215 9.80 9.84 -11.48
C THR A 215 10.67 9.66 -12.73
N TRP A 216 11.99 9.54 -12.57
CA TRP A 216 12.92 9.30 -13.69
C TRP A 216 12.72 7.93 -14.34
N VAL A 217 12.42 6.91 -13.53
CA VAL A 217 12.17 5.55 -14.04
C VAL A 217 10.84 5.50 -14.80
N TYR A 218 9.81 6.23 -14.33
CA TYR A 218 8.54 6.37 -15.04
C TYR A 218 8.72 7.07 -16.41
N ILE A 219 9.46 8.18 -16.46
CA ILE A 219 9.76 8.88 -17.72
C ILE A 219 10.52 7.97 -18.68
N GLY A 220 11.58 7.30 -18.21
CA GLY A 220 12.35 6.35 -19.01
C GLY A 220 11.49 5.20 -19.55
N GLY A 221 10.62 4.64 -18.70
CA GLY A 221 9.66 3.60 -19.09
C GLY A 221 8.69 4.05 -20.17
N LEU A 222 8.12 5.26 -20.03
CA LEU A 222 7.24 5.85 -21.03
C LEU A 222 7.96 6.07 -22.37
N ILE A 223 9.22 6.52 -22.36
CA ILE A 223 10.02 6.71 -23.58
C ILE A 223 10.27 5.37 -24.27
N VAL A 224 10.80 4.38 -23.54
CA VAL A 224 11.09 3.05 -24.10
C VAL A 224 9.83 2.42 -24.69
N LEU A 225 8.70 2.51 -23.99
CA LEU A 225 7.42 2.02 -24.48
C LEU A 225 6.97 2.78 -25.74
N SER A 226 7.10 4.10 -25.76
CA SER A 226 6.70 4.93 -26.91
C SER A 226 7.54 4.63 -28.15
N LEU A 227 8.85 4.40 -27.97
CA LEU A 227 9.75 3.97 -29.05
C LEU A 227 9.35 2.59 -29.59
N TYR A 228 8.94 1.66 -28.74
CA TYR A 228 8.41 0.36 -29.18
C TYR A 228 7.13 0.53 -30.04
N PHE A 229 6.26 1.48 -29.69
CA PHE A 229 5.01 1.75 -30.42
C PHE A 229 5.19 2.49 -31.75
N LEU A 230 6.36 3.09 -32.03
CA LEU A 230 6.68 3.65 -33.35
C LEU A 230 6.63 2.62 -34.48
N LYS A 231 6.76 1.32 -34.15
CA LYS A 231 6.58 0.21 -35.11
C LYS A 231 5.12 0.00 -35.53
N GLY A 232 4.17 0.69 -34.90
CA GLY A 232 2.76 0.68 -35.27
C GLY A 232 2.46 1.53 -36.51
N ARG A 233 1.30 1.29 -37.12
CA ARG A 233 0.87 2.00 -38.35
C ARG A 233 0.15 3.33 -38.09
N GLN A 234 -0.25 3.59 -36.84
CA GLN A 234 -1.02 4.77 -36.46
C GLN A 234 -0.11 6.00 -36.30
N LYS A 235 -0.52 7.15 -36.86
CA LYS A 235 0.29 8.39 -36.86
C LYS A 235 0.43 8.97 -35.45
N GLU A 236 -0.58 8.74 -34.63
CA GLU A 236 -0.71 9.10 -33.23
C GLU A 236 0.47 8.54 -32.40
N ASN A 237 0.98 7.36 -32.74
CA ASN A 237 2.14 6.77 -32.06
C ASN A 237 3.41 7.62 -32.22
N ARG A 238 3.55 8.34 -33.35
CA ARG A 238 4.67 9.28 -33.54
C ARG A 238 4.53 10.49 -32.65
N VAL A 239 3.31 11.01 -32.49
CA VAL A 239 3.01 12.12 -31.57
C VAL A 239 3.34 11.70 -30.14
N ILE A 240 2.88 10.51 -29.72
CA ILE A 240 3.20 9.94 -28.40
C ILE A 240 4.71 9.87 -28.18
N ALA A 241 5.47 9.34 -29.14
CA ALA A 241 6.93 9.22 -29.01
C ALA A 241 7.65 10.58 -28.92
N VAL A 242 7.21 11.57 -29.71
CA VAL A 242 7.76 12.93 -29.64
C VAL A 242 7.46 13.55 -28.28
N VAL A 243 6.22 13.49 -27.80
CA VAL A 243 5.85 14.06 -26.50
C VAL A 243 6.57 13.33 -25.36
N ALA A 244 6.69 12.00 -25.43
CA ALA A 244 7.43 11.21 -24.45
C ALA A 244 8.91 11.63 -24.40
N ALA A 245 9.56 11.87 -25.54
CA ALA A 245 10.92 12.37 -25.59
C ALA A 245 11.06 13.78 -24.98
N LEU A 246 10.05 14.65 -25.18
CA LEU A 246 10.01 15.99 -24.58
C LEU A 246 9.80 15.99 -23.06
N LEU A 247 9.40 14.86 -22.45
CA LEU A 247 9.26 14.76 -20.99
C LEU A 247 10.60 14.97 -20.28
N VAL A 248 11.72 14.54 -20.86
CA VAL A 248 13.06 14.73 -20.25
C VAL A 248 13.43 16.21 -20.13
N PRO A 249 13.54 16.99 -21.23
CA PRO A 249 13.86 18.41 -21.11
C PRO A 249 12.79 19.17 -20.33
N GLY A 250 11.50 18.83 -20.48
CA GLY A 250 10.43 19.44 -19.70
C GLY A 250 10.57 19.20 -18.19
N PHE A 251 10.94 17.98 -17.79
CA PHE A 251 11.11 17.65 -16.38
C PHE A 251 12.39 18.27 -15.78
N ILE A 252 13.48 18.36 -16.55
CA ILE A 252 14.68 19.10 -16.15
C ILE A 252 14.35 20.57 -15.90
N LEU A 253 13.61 21.20 -16.82
CA LEU A 253 13.16 22.59 -16.66
C LEU A 253 12.26 22.77 -15.43
N ALA A 254 11.33 21.84 -15.20
CA ALA A 254 10.47 21.87 -14.02
C ALA A 254 11.25 21.73 -12.71
N GLN A 255 12.28 20.86 -12.66
CA GLN A 255 13.15 20.73 -11.50
C GLN A 255 14.00 21.97 -11.26
N TYR A 256 14.60 22.52 -12.32
CA TYR A 256 15.35 23.77 -12.23
C TYR A 256 14.45 24.91 -11.72
N GLY A 257 13.24 25.05 -12.27
CA GLY A 257 12.24 26.00 -11.79
C GLY A 257 11.91 25.79 -10.31
N SER A 258 11.69 24.55 -9.86
CA SER A 258 11.42 24.27 -8.45
C SER A 258 12.58 24.66 -7.52
N SER A 259 13.83 24.42 -7.93
CA SER A 259 15.02 24.77 -7.14
C SER A 259 15.23 26.29 -7.01
N LEU A 260 14.88 27.06 -8.05
CA LEU A 260 14.92 28.52 -8.00
C LEU A 260 13.85 29.09 -7.06
N LEU A 261 12.70 28.42 -6.98
CA LEU A 261 11.55 28.87 -6.21
C LEU A 261 11.66 28.54 -4.72
N SER A 262 12.40 27.49 -4.34
CA SER A 262 12.74 27.19 -2.94
C SER A 262 13.95 26.25 -2.84
N ALA A 263 15.02 26.70 -2.19
CA ALA A 263 16.26 25.94 -2.00
C ALA A 263 16.19 24.87 -0.89
N SER A 264 15.04 24.71 -0.23
CA SER A 264 14.87 23.94 1.00
C SER A 264 14.36 22.51 0.80
N LEU A 265 14.02 22.11 -0.43
CA LEU A 265 13.50 20.78 -0.74
C LEU A 265 14.39 20.05 -1.75
N SER A 266 14.77 18.82 -1.38
CA SER A 266 15.53 17.93 -2.25
C SER A 266 14.71 17.56 -3.48
N THR A 267 15.24 17.82 -4.66
CA THR A 267 14.62 17.41 -5.92
C THR A 267 14.77 15.89 -6.14
N PRO A 268 13.98 15.28 -7.04
CA PRO A 268 14.19 13.89 -7.46
C PRO A 268 15.62 13.62 -7.94
N THR A 269 16.25 14.61 -8.58
CA THR A 269 17.63 14.51 -9.06
C THR A 269 18.64 14.59 -7.91
N ASP A 270 18.45 15.46 -6.91
CA ASP A 270 19.30 15.50 -5.72
C ASP A 270 19.26 14.16 -4.98
N ASN A 271 18.06 13.60 -4.81
CA ASN A 271 17.86 12.30 -4.20
C ASN A 271 18.46 11.16 -5.03
N LEU A 272 18.46 11.29 -6.37
CA LEU A 272 19.13 10.35 -7.26
C LEU A 272 20.66 10.47 -7.15
N PHE A 273 21.25 11.65 -6.96
CA PHE A 273 22.71 11.74 -6.80
C PHE A 273 23.17 11.32 -5.38
N ASN A 274 22.32 11.45 -4.36
CA ASN A 274 22.57 10.98 -2.98
C ASN A 274 22.37 9.45 -2.78
N LEU A 275 22.59 8.65 -3.84
CA LEU A 275 22.28 7.21 -3.93
C LEU A 275 22.99 6.30 -2.92
N ALA A 276 24.11 6.71 -2.34
CA ALA A 276 25.04 5.80 -1.66
C ALA A 276 24.45 5.10 -0.41
N GLY A 277 23.63 5.80 0.39
CA GLY A 277 22.97 5.22 1.58
C GLY A 277 21.79 4.32 1.20
N SER A 278 20.72 4.89 0.66
CA SER A 278 19.47 4.12 0.42
C SER A 278 19.56 2.92 -0.55
N ARG A 279 20.60 2.84 -1.42
CA ARG A 279 20.80 1.68 -2.30
C ARG A 279 21.36 0.48 -1.54
N SER A 280 22.21 0.70 -0.53
CA SER A 280 22.71 -0.39 0.32
C SER A 280 21.59 -0.93 1.22
N ASP A 281 20.69 -0.08 1.71
CA ASP A 281 19.53 -0.48 2.54
C ASP A 281 18.62 -1.49 1.80
N ARG A 282 18.20 -1.17 0.56
CA ARG A 282 17.27 -2.04 -0.21
C ARG A 282 17.90 -3.36 -0.63
N LEU A 283 19.16 -3.35 -1.05
CA LEU A 283 19.87 -4.57 -1.43
C LEU A 283 20.07 -5.49 -0.22
N ALA A 284 20.40 -4.92 0.94
CA ALA A 284 20.50 -5.68 2.18
C ALA A 284 19.14 -6.22 2.62
N LEU A 285 18.06 -5.45 2.52
CA LEU A 285 16.69 -5.90 2.78
C LEU A 285 16.26 -7.05 1.85
N TRP A 286 16.61 -6.99 0.56
CA TRP A 286 16.34 -8.09 -0.38
C TRP A 286 17.20 -9.32 -0.09
N GLY A 287 18.43 -9.14 0.37
CA GLY A 287 19.28 -10.21 0.88
C GLY A 287 18.65 -10.90 2.07
N GLU A 288 18.12 -10.14 3.03
CA GLU A 288 17.37 -10.66 4.18
C GLU A 288 16.09 -11.39 3.74
N ALA A 289 15.27 -10.76 2.88
CA ALA A 289 14.06 -11.37 2.34
C ALA A 289 14.37 -12.72 1.67
N TRP A 290 15.47 -12.80 0.91
CA TRP A 290 15.92 -14.06 0.32
C TRP A 290 16.26 -15.12 1.38
N GLN A 291 16.95 -14.75 2.46
CA GLN A 291 17.25 -15.67 3.56
C GLN A 291 15.98 -16.16 4.28
N ILE A 292 14.97 -15.29 4.45
CA ILE A 292 13.69 -15.68 5.03
C ILE A 292 12.96 -16.65 4.09
N PHE A 293 12.92 -16.36 2.79
CA PHE A 293 12.34 -17.25 1.78
C PHE A 293 12.97 -18.66 1.79
N LEU A 294 14.29 -18.76 1.90
CA LEU A 294 15.00 -20.06 1.93
C LEU A 294 14.58 -20.95 3.10
N ARG A 295 14.00 -20.38 4.18
CA ARG A 295 13.48 -21.15 5.32
C ARG A 295 12.10 -21.77 5.07
N ALA A 296 11.33 -21.21 4.13
CA ALA A 296 9.98 -21.69 3.81
C ALA A 296 9.66 -21.55 2.31
N PRO A 297 10.39 -22.24 1.41
CA PRO A 297 10.39 -21.92 -0.01
C PRO A 297 9.08 -22.24 -0.75
N LEU A 298 8.28 -23.19 -0.26
CA LEU A 298 7.09 -23.65 -0.97
C LEU A 298 5.88 -22.72 -0.79
N LEU A 299 5.43 -22.58 0.45
CA LEU A 299 4.25 -21.79 0.82
C LEU A 299 4.60 -20.48 1.52
N GLY A 300 5.89 -20.13 1.66
CA GLY A 300 6.31 -18.95 2.41
C GLY A 300 6.14 -19.10 3.92
N VAL A 301 6.50 -18.05 4.63
CA VAL A 301 6.40 -17.97 6.10
C VAL A 301 4.96 -17.71 6.58
N GLY A 302 4.09 -17.18 5.73
CA GLY A 302 2.73 -16.76 6.08
C GLY A 302 2.46 -15.34 5.61
N LEU A 303 1.21 -15.04 5.24
CA LEU A 303 0.81 -13.67 4.88
C LEU A 303 0.94 -12.73 6.08
N GLY A 304 1.65 -11.61 5.91
CA GLY A 304 1.89 -10.60 6.95
C GLY A 304 3.05 -10.93 7.89
N GLU A 305 3.71 -12.07 7.74
CA GLU A 305 4.74 -12.56 8.66
C GLU A 305 6.14 -12.00 8.34
N PHE A 306 6.33 -11.26 7.24
CA PHE A 306 7.64 -10.71 6.91
C PHE A 306 8.19 -9.81 8.03
N VAL A 307 7.35 -8.94 8.58
CA VAL A 307 7.73 -7.96 9.60
C VAL A 307 8.24 -8.64 10.88
N TRP A 308 7.58 -9.73 11.30
CA TRP A 308 8.00 -10.56 12.43
C TRP A 308 9.36 -11.19 12.17
N HIS A 309 9.51 -11.85 11.02
CA HIS A 309 10.75 -12.51 10.66
C HIS A 309 11.91 -11.52 10.55
N HIS A 310 11.67 -10.33 9.99
CA HIS A 310 12.63 -9.25 9.89
C HIS A 310 13.14 -8.79 11.28
N ILE A 311 12.23 -8.57 12.24
CA ILE A 311 12.64 -8.21 13.60
C ILE A 311 13.39 -9.35 14.28
N MET A 312 12.96 -10.61 14.12
CA MET A 312 13.66 -11.76 14.68
C MET A 312 15.05 -12.00 14.06
N SER A 313 15.31 -11.54 12.82
CA SER A 313 16.64 -11.60 12.19
C SER A 313 17.54 -10.39 12.48
N SER A 314 17.02 -9.33 13.11
CA SER A 314 17.74 -8.05 13.33
C SER A 314 19.15 -8.16 13.93
N GLN A 315 19.42 -9.20 14.73
CA GLN A 315 20.75 -9.45 15.32
C GLN A 315 21.83 -9.85 14.30
N TRP A 316 21.43 -10.44 13.17
CA TRP A 316 22.32 -11.09 12.20
C TRP A 316 22.41 -10.34 10.86
N VAL A 317 21.56 -9.34 10.68
CA VAL A 317 21.45 -8.54 9.45
C VAL A 317 22.42 -7.35 9.53
N PRO A 318 22.94 -6.80 8.41
CA PRO A 318 23.82 -5.63 8.44
C PRO A 318 23.19 -4.44 9.17
N GLU A 319 24.03 -3.64 9.85
CA GLU A 319 23.62 -2.47 10.63
C GLU A 319 22.81 -1.44 9.84
N VAL A 320 23.06 -1.35 8.54
CA VAL A 320 22.33 -0.50 7.59
C VAL A 320 20.82 -0.81 7.53
N VAL A 321 20.44 -2.06 7.85
CA VAL A 321 19.04 -2.50 7.95
C VAL A 321 18.59 -2.61 9.42
N ARG A 322 19.51 -2.47 10.38
CA ARG A 322 19.21 -2.35 11.81
C ARG A 322 18.77 -0.91 12.12
N GLY A 323 17.72 -0.74 12.92
CA GLY A 323 17.25 0.58 13.35
C GLY A 323 16.00 1.12 12.65
N GLY A 324 15.26 0.27 11.93
CA GLY A 324 13.95 0.58 11.37
C GLY A 324 13.08 -0.68 11.25
N LEU A 325 11.76 -0.50 11.33
CA LEU A 325 10.79 -1.57 11.09
C LEU A 325 10.37 -1.55 9.62
N TYR A 326 10.73 -2.57 8.85
CA TYR A 326 10.21 -2.75 7.50
C TYR A 326 9.00 -3.69 7.50
N ASN A 327 7.84 -3.17 7.10
CA ASN A 327 6.61 -3.96 7.00
C ASN A 327 6.55 -4.77 5.70
N HIS A 328 7.34 -4.41 4.69
CA HIS A 328 7.39 -5.07 3.38
C HIS A 328 8.82 -5.09 2.82
N THR A 329 9.07 -5.99 1.87
CA THR A 329 10.36 -6.10 1.15
C THR A 329 10.58 -5.00 0.11
N HIS A 330 9.57 -4.13 -0.11
CA HIS A 330 9.58 -3.09 -1.15
C HIS A 330 9.81 -3.64 -2.57
N ASN A 331 9.39 -4.89 -2.82
CA ASN A 331 9.42 -5.55 -4.12
C ASN A 331 8.38 -6.67 -4.15
N ILE A 332 7.36 -6.54 -5.00
CA ILE A 332 6.23 -7.49 -5.04
C ILE A 332 6.65 -8.95 -5.23
N VAL A 333 7.70 -9.23 -6.01
CA VAL A 333 8.18 -10.59 -6.22
C VAL A 333 8.82 -11.14 -4.96
N MET A 334 9.70 -10.36 -4.32
CA MET A 334 10.32 -10.76 -3.06
C MET A 334 9.29 -10.90 -1.93
N GLN A 335 8.29 -10.01 -1.90
CA GLN A 335 7.21 -10.07 -0.91
C GLN A 335 6.42 -11.38 -1.05
N LEU A 336 6.02 -11.73 -2.28
CA LEU A 336 5.31 -12.99 -2.54
C LEU A 336 6.19 -14.22 -2.28
N LEU A 337 7.49 -14.17 -2.61
CA LEU A 337 8.42 -15.26 -2.29
C LEU A 337 8.48 -15.50 -0.79
N VAL A 338 8.67 -14.45 0.00
CA VAL A 338 8.74 -14.55 1.46
C VAL A 338 7.43 -15.04 2.04
N GLU A 339 6.34 -14.33 1.76
CA GLU A 339 5.10 -14.55 2.50
C GLU A 339 4.29 -15.72 1.96
N MET A 340 4.36 -16.03 0.67
CA MET A 340 3.51 -17.02 0.01
C MET A 340 4.30 -18.09 -0.79
N GLY A 341 5.63 -17.99 -0.83
CA GLY A 341 6.53 -18.97 -1.43
C GLY A 341 6.64 -18.91 -2.95
N VAL A 342 7.39 -19.88 -3.50
CA VAL A 342 7.74 -19.95 -4.93
C VAL A 342 6.51 -20.09 -5.82
N PHE A 343 5.45 -20.76 -5.36
CA PHE A 343 4.23 -20.94 -6.16
C PHE A 343 3.53 -19.61 -6.42
N ALA A 344 3.46 -18.72 -5.43
CA ALA A 344 2.88 -17.39 -5.59
C ALA A 344 3.70 -16.51 -6.55
N ALA A 345 5.03 -16.52 -6.40
CA ALA A 345 5.93 -15.77 -7.27
C ALA A 345 5.84 -16.26 -8.73
N LEU A 346 5.80 -17.58 -8.94
CA LEU A 346 5.63 -18.17 -10.27
C LEU A 346 4.26 -17.85 -10.88
N LEU A 347 3.18 -17.91 -10.08
CA LEU A 347 1.84 -17.51 -10.55
C LEU A 347 1.83 -16.06 -11.05
N LEU A 348 2.45 -15.15 -10.30
CA LEU A 348 2.56 -13.75 -10.71
C LEU A 348 3.40 -13.61 -11.99
N ILE A 349 4.62 -14.13 -12.01
CA ILE A 349 5.57 -13.95 -13.13
C ILE A 349 5.03 -14.60 -14.40
N VAL A 350 4.56 -15.84 -14.33
CA VAL A 350 4.03 -16.57 -15.49
C VAL A 350 2.71 -15.95 -15.95
N GLY A 351 1.81 -15.64 -15.02
CA GLY A 351 0.52 -15.01 -15.34
C GLY A 351 0.69 -13.65 -16.02
N ALA A 352 1.51 -12.77 -15.45
CA ALA A 352 1.84 -11.47 -16.01
C ALA A 352 2.59 -11.61 -17.35
N GLY A 353 3.54 -12.53 -17.47
CA GLY A 353 4.29 -12.76 -18.70
C GLY A 353 3.40 -13.28 -19.84
N LEU A 354 2.48 -14.21 -19.55
CA LEU A 354 1.50 -14.70 -20.53
C LEU A 354 0.51 -13.61 -20.93
N TRP A 355 0.04 -12.80 -19.98
CA TRP A 355 -0.80 -11.63 -20.28
C TRP A 355 -0.08 -10.62 -21.16
N LEU A 356 1.14 -10.21 -20.79
CA LEU A 356 1.94 -9.27 -21.55
C LEU A 356 2.21 -9.78 -22.97
N ARG A 357 2.56 -11.07 -23.12
CA ARG A 357 2.74 -11.70 -24.44
C ARG A 357 1.50 -11.59 -25.32
N ARG A 358 0.30 -11.73 -24.74
CA ARG A 358 -0.97 -11.60 -25.47
C ARG A 358 -1.26 -10.15 -25.83
N VAL A 359 -0.99 -9.20 -24.94
CA VAL A 359 -1.15 -7.76 -25.22
C VAL A 359 -0.18 -7.27 -26.28
N MET A 360 1.10 -7.68 -26.22
CA MET A 360 2.11 -7.30 -27.22
C MET A 360 1.86 -7.87 -28.63
N ARG A 361 0.97 -8.86 -28.75
CA ARG A 361 0.50 -9.41 -30.03
C ARG A 361 -0.68 -8.63 -30.62
N GLN A 362 -1.34 -7.79 -29.83
CA GLN A 362 -2.39 -6.92 -30.33
C GLN A 362 -1.79 -5.82 -31.22
N GLU A 363 -2.67 -5.13 -31.95
CA GLU A 363 -2.25 -3.96 -32.72
C GLU A 363 -1.68 -2.87 -31.80
N ARG A 364 -0.64 -2.21 -32.28
CA ARG A 364 0.04 -1.11 -31.59
C ARG A 364 -0.76 0.18 -31.75
N THR A 365 -1.92 0.25 -31.12
CA THR A 365 -2.78 1.45 -31.10
C THR A 365 -2.39 2.37 -29.92
N PRO A 366 -2.71 3.67 -29.97
CA PRO A 366 -2.59 4.58 -28.84
C PRO A 366 -3.29 4.08 -27.58
N ASP A 367 -4.43 3.39 -27.74
CA ASP A 367 -5.22 2.86 -26.64
C ASP A 367 -4.46 1.74 -25.91
N ASN A 368 -3.78 0.88 -26.67
CA ASN A 368 -2.90 -0.16 -26.13
C ASN A 368 -1.58 0.40 -25.59
N TRP A 369 -1.10 1.53 -26.13
CA TRP A 369 0.02 2.25 -25.54
C TRP A 369 -0.35 2.78 -24.15
N TRP A 370 -1.52 3.44 -24.02
CA TRP A 370 -1.98 3.98 -22.74
C TRP A 370 -2.15 2.89 -21.68
N LEU A 371 -2.74 1.75 -22.06
CA LEU A 371 -2.85 0.57 -21.20
C LEU A 371 -1.50 0.11 -20.65
N LEU A 372 -0.52 -0.09 -21.53
CA LEU A 372 0.82 -0.54 -21.14
C LEU A 372 1.58 0.55 -20.40
N ALA A 373 1.35 1.83 -20.71
CA ALA A 373 1.96 2.96 -20.03
C ALA A 373 1.55 2.97 -18.56
N LEU A 374 0.24 2.95 -18.26
CA LEU A 374 -0.26 2.95 -16.89
C LEU A 374 0.20 1.70 -16.11
N LEU A 375 0.05 0.52 -16.70
CA LEU A 375 0.48 -0.72 -16.05
C LEU A 375 2.00 -0.80 -15.87
N SER A 376 2.80 -0.17 -16.75
CA SER A 376 4.25 -0.09 -16.56
C SER A 376 4.63 0.80 -15.37
N ILE A 377 3.93 1.91 -15.16
CA ILE A 377 4.16 2.79 -14.00
C ILE A 377 3.83 2.04 -12.71
N LEU A 378 2.65 1.40 -12.64
CA LEU A 378 2.25 0.59 -11.48
C LEU A 378 3.21 -0.59 -11.24
N ALA A 379 3.69 -1.24 -12.30
CA ALA A 379 4.67 -2.32 -12.19
C ALA A 379 6.02 -1.83 -11.68
N ILE A 380 6.54 -0.72 -12.21
CA ILE A 380 7.78 -0.10 -11.73
C ILE A 380 7.64 0.27 -10.25
N HIS A 381 6.51 0.89 -9.88
CA HIS A 381 6.25 1.25 -8.49
C HIS A 381 6.17 0.01 -7.59
N SER A 382 5.53 -1.08 -8.04
CA SER A 382 5.45 -2.36 -7.32
C SER A 382 6.77 -3.12 -7.22
N MET A 383 7.76 -2.79 -8.05
CA MET A 383 9.12 -3.32 -7.93
C MET A 383 9.97 -2.56 -6.91
N LEU A 384 9.51 -1.38 -6.49
CA LEU A 384 10.25 -0.45 -5.63
C LEU A 384 9.52 -0.15 -4.31
N GLU A 385 8.23 -0.41 -4.24
CA GLU A 385 7.28 -0.17 -3.15
C GLU A 385 6.11 -1.16 -3.28
N TYR A 386 5.01 -0.94 -2.54
CA TYR A 386 3.85 -1.84 -2.48
C TYR A 386 2.51 -1.14 -2.81
N PRO A 387 2.38 -0.38 -3.92
CA PRO A 387 1.14 0.31 -4.26
C PRO A 387 -0.05 -0.63 -4.45
N LEU A 388 0.18 -1.87 -4.90
CA LEU A 388 -0.89 -2.86 -5.12
C LEU A 388 -1.48 -3.44 -3.82
N TRP A 389 -0.94 -3.08 -2.65
CA TRP A 389 -1.58 -3.32 -1.35
C TRP A 389 -2.69 -2.32 -1.05
N TYR A 390 -2.79 -1.22 -1.82
CA TYR A 390 -3.82 -0.21 -1.66
C TYR A 390 -4.94 -0.42 -2.69
N ALA A 391 -6.18 -0.50 -2.21
CA ALA A 391 -7.34 -0.79 -3.06
C ALA A 391 -7.48 0.16 -4.27
N TYR A 392 -7.14 1.44 -4.11
CA TYR A 392 -7.26 2.43 -5.19
C TYR A 392 -6.27 2.20 -6.34
N PHE A 393 -5.03 1.75 -6.09
CA PHE A 393 -4.10 1.35 -7.16
C PHE A 393 -4.41 -0.06 -7.69
N LEU A 394 -4.76 -0.99 -6.79
CA LEU A 394 -5.19 -2.33 -7.18
C LEU A 394 -6.40 -2.28 -8.12
N GLY A 395 -7.35 -1.39 -7.86
CA GLY A 395 -8.53 -1.20 -8.69
C GLY A 395 -8.20 -0.70 -10.10
N ILE A 396 -7.26 0.25 -10.22
CA ILE A 396 -6.73 0.69 -11.52
C ILE A 396 -6.10 -0.49 -12.25
N ALA A 397 -5.18 -1.20 -11.60
CA ALA A 397 -4.51 -2.35 -12.19
C ALA A 397 -5.50 -3.43 -12.64
N ALA A 398 -6.47 -3.78 -11.80
CA ALA A 398 -7.44 -4.84 -12.06
C ALA A 398 -8.34 -4.54 -13.27
N ILE A 399 -8.90 -3.32 -13.34
CA ILE A 399 -9.69 -2.88 -14.51
C ILE A 399 -8.86 -2.97 -15.79
N LEU A 400 -7.64 -2.46 -15.76
CA LEU A 400 -6.76 -2.42 -16.93
C LEU A 400 -6.29 -3.82 -17.36
N LEU A 401 -5.89 -4.67 -16.42
CA LEU A 401 -5.51 -6.06 -16.69
C LEU A 401 -6.67 -6.85 -17.30
N GLY A 402 -7.88 -6.69 -16.77
CA GLY A 402 -9.08 -7.33 -17.28
C GLY A 402 -9.51 -6.82 -18.64
N ALA A 403 -9.47 -5.49 -18.86
CA ALA A 403 -9.81 -4.90 -20.15
C ALA A 403 -8.76 -5.23 -21.23
N GLY A 404 -7.48 -5.34 -20.86
CA GLY A 404 -6.39 -5.72 -21.76
C GLY A 404 -6.36 -7.20 -22.13
N GLU A 405 -7.05 -8.05 -21.36
CA GLU A 405 -7.07 -9.49 -21.56
C GLU A 405 -7.91 -9.89 -22.79
N MET A 406 -7.33 -10.74 -23.64
CA MET A 406 -7.94 -11.24 -24.87
C MET A 406 -8.39 -12.70 -24.78
N LYS A 407 -7.93 -13.43 -23.77
CA LYS A 407 -8.33 -14.82 -23.54
C LYS A 407 -9.21 -14.87 -22.29
N GLY A 408 -10.43 -15.36 -22.48
CA GLY A 408 -11.37 -15.59 -21.41
C GLY A 408 -11.75 -17.07 -21.28
N PHE A 409 -12.18 -17.48 -20.08
CA PHE A 409 -12.85 -18.74 -19.84
C PHE A 409 -14.37 -18.51 -19.80
N SER A 410 -15.13 -19.17 -20.68
CA SER A 410 -16.58 -18.97 -20.76
C SER A 410 -17.28 -19.41 -19.48
N LEU A 411 -18.06 -18.50 -18.88
CA LEU A 411 -18.88 -18.75 -17.70
C LEU A 411 -20.33 -19.00 -18.10
N LYS A 412 -20.79 -20.24 -17.97
CA LYS A 412 -22.19 -20.63 -18.23
C LYS A 412 -23.10 -20.36 -17.03
N MET A 413 -23.12 -19.12 -16.54
CA MET A 413 -23.82 -18.74 -15.29
C MET A 413 -25.02 -17.81 -15.52
N GLN A 414 -25.61 -17.78 -16.71
CA GLN A 414 -26.68 -16.83 -17.06
C GLN A 414 -27.92 -16.89 -16.15
N ARG A 415 -28.22 -18.06 -15.56
CA ARG A 415 -29.39 -18.23 -14.68
C ARG A 415 -29.10 -17.84 -13.23
N VAL A 416 -27.89 -18.16 -12.75
CA VAL A 416 -27.51 -18.05 -11.33
C VAL A 416 -26.63 -16.84 -11.03
N GLY A 417 -25.88 -16.36 -12.03
CA GLY A 417 -24.91 -15.28 -11.91
C GLY A 417 -25.50 -13.99 -11.33
N PRO A 418 -26.67 -13.50 -11.80
CA PRO A 418 -27.34 -12.37 -11.18
C PRO A 418 -27.59 -12.54 -9.68
N GLY A 419 -28.05 -13.71 -9.24
CA GLY A 419 -28.33 -14.00 -7.84
C GLY A 419 -27.06 -14.11 -7.00
N ILE A 420 -26.03 -14.79 -7.51
CA ILE A 420 -24.71 -14.85 -6.88
C ILE A 420 -24.13 -13.45 -6.72
N PHE A 421 -24.24 -12.62 -7.75
CA PHE A 421 -23.72 -11.27 -7.68
C PHE A 421 -24.54 -10.35 -6.77
N ALA A 422 -25.86 -10.50 -6.71
CA ALA A 422 -26.67 -9.83 -5.70
C ALA A 422 -26.21 -10.18 -4.29
N LEU A 423 -25.87 -11.45 -4.03
CA LEU A 423 -25.28 -11.87 -2.76
C LEU A 423 -23.91 -11.24 -2.53
N VAL A 424 -23.04 -11.16 -3.55
CA VAL A 424 -21.73 -10.47 -3.46
C VAL A 424 -21.92 -8.99 -3.10
N LEU A 425 -22.89 -8.30 -3.70
CA LEU A 425 -23.19 -6.90 -3.35
C LEU A 425 -23.71 -6.77 -1.92
N LEU A 426 -24.60 -7.67 -1.47
CA LEU A 426 -25.13 -7.65 -0.11
C LEU A 426 -24.03 -7.92 0.92
N MET A 427 -23.21 -8.96 0.72
CA MET A 427 -22.11 -9.31 1.63
C MET A 427 -21.00 -8.26 1.59
N GLY A 428 -20.61 -7.77 0.41
CA GLY A 428 -19.62 -6.73 0.24
C GLY A 428 -20.07 -5.40 0.85
N GLY A 429 -21.33 -5.00 0.63
CA GLY A 429 -21.92 -3.82 1.24
C GLY A 429 -22.02 -3.93 2.76
N GLY A 430 -22.46 -5.09 3.27
CA GLY A 430 -22.50 -5.38 4.71
C GLY A 430 -21.10 -5.33 5.34
N SER A 431 -20.10 -5.92 4.70
CA SER A 431 -18.71 -5.88 5.14
C SER A 431 -18.15 -4.46 5.15
N LEU A 432 -18.42 -3.65 4.12
CA LEU A 432 -18.02 -2.24 4.09
C LEU A 432 -18.69 -1.43 5.20
N GLY A 433 -19.98 -1.67 5.46
CA GLY A 433 -20.69 -1.04 6.57
C GLY A 433 -20.10 -1.41 7.93
N ASN A 434 -19.84 -2.69 8.16
CA ASN A 434 -19.17 -3.16 9.39
C ASN A 434 -17.78 -2.55 9.55
N LEU A 435 -16.97 -2.53 8.50
CA LEU A 435 -15.62 -1.94 8.53
C LEU A 435 -15.65 -0.45 8.84
N LEU A 436 -16.58 0.31 8.26
CA LEU A 436 -16.70 1.74 8.52
C LEU A 436 -17.06 2.01 9.98
N VAL A 437 -18.06 1.29 10.52
CA VAL A 437 -18.46 1.42 11.93
C VAL A 437 -17.32 1.01 12.88
N SER A 438 -16.66 -0.11 12.57
CA SER A 438 -15.56 -0.64 13.37
C SER A 438 -14.34 0.29 13.35
N TYR A 439 -13.98 0.83 12.19
CA TYR A 439 -12.87 1.75 12.05
C TYR A 439 -13.13 3.08 12.77
N ASN A 440 -14.32 3.67 12.61
CA ASN A 440 -14.68 4.89 13.33
C ASN A 440 -14.60 4.69 14.85
N SER A 441 -15.02 3.52 15.34
CA SER A 441 -14.93 3.15 16.76
C SER A 441 -13.47 3.00 17.21
N LEU A 442 -12.62 2.36 16.40
CA LEU A 442 -11.17 2.25 16.66
C LEU A 442 -10.47 3.61 16.65
N GLU A 443 -10.79 4.46 15.68
CA GLU A 443 -10.22 5.80 15.54
C GLU A 443 -10.59 6.66 16.76
N ALA A 444 -11.88 6.70 17.13
CA ALA A 444 -12.35 7.41 18.33
C ALA A 444 -11.63 6.90 19.58
N THR A 445 -11.50 5.57 19.73
CA THR A 445 -10.77 4.93 20.83
C THR A 445 -9.31 5.40 20.91
N MET A 446 -8.63 5.57 19.77
CA MET A 446 -7.21 5.97 19.75
C MET A 446 -7.01 7.45 20.09
N TYR A 447 -7.90 8.34 19.62
CA TYR A 447 -7.71 9.80 19.73
C TYR A 447 -8.54 10.47 20.84
N GLU A 448 -9.62 9.85 21.31
CA GLU A 448 -10.49 10.36 22.39
C GLU A 448 -10.27 9.62 23.72
N ARG A 449 -9.19 8.82 23.82
CA ARG A 449 -8.82 8.04 25.02
C ARG A 449 -8.77 8.88 26.31
N SER A 450 -8.38 10.15 26.20
CA SER A 450 -8.25 11.04 27.36
C SER A 450 -9.59 11.56 27.88
N SER A 451 -10.66 11.63 27.08
CA SER A 451 -11.99 12.07 27.54
C SER A 451 -12.85 10.90 28.01
N LEU A 452 -12.75 9.74 27.38
CA LEU A 452 -13.58 8.57 27.68
C LEU A 452 -13.12 7.79 28.93
N VAL A 453 -11.82 7.77 29.25
CA VAL A 453 -11.27 6.96 30.36
C VAL A 453 -11.30 7.70 31.71
N LEU A 454 -11.72 8.97 31.75
CA LEU A 454 -11.81 9.75 32.98
C LEU A 454 -13.00 9.35 33.89
N SER A 455 -14.00 8.64 33.36
CA SER A 455 -15.15 8.15 34.11
C SER A 455 -15.26 6.62 34.06
N LYS A 456 -15.84 6.01 35.11
CA LYS A 456 -16.07 4.56 35.17
C LYS A 456 -17.06 4.08 34.10
N GLU A 457 -18.10 4.87 33.78
CA GLU A 457 -18.99 4.58 32.64
C GLU A 457 -18.25 4.62 31.31
N GLY A 458 -17.45 5.66 31.05
CA GLY A 458 -16.74 5.81 29.77
C GLY A 458 -15.68 4.72 29.56
N SER A 459 -15.05 4.23 30.63
CA SER A 459 -14.16 3.06 30.55
C SER A 459 -14.90 1.76 30.20
N LYS A 460 -16.11 1.54 30.72
CA LYS A 460 -16.93 0.35 30.36
C LYS A 460 -17.40 0.42 28.91
N GLU A 461 -17.84 1.58 28.46
CA GLU A 461 -18.25 1.82 27.08
C GLU A 461 -17.09 1.63 26.10
N PHE A 462 -15.91 2.13 26.45
CA PHE A 462 -14.65 1.94 25.72
C PHE A 462 -14.29 0.45 25.55
N ILE A 463 -14.31 -0.33 26.63
CA ILE A 463 -14.02 -1.78 26.57
C ILE A 463 -15.11 -2.50 25.76
N GLY A 464 -16.38 -2.13 25.94
CA GLY A 464 -17.49 -2.71 25.19
C GLY A 464 -17.36 -2.49 23.68
N ALA A 465 -16.93 -1.29 23.25
CA ALA A 465 -16.68 -0.98 21.85
C ALA A 465 -15.55 -1.84 21.25
N LEU A 466 -14.43 -1.96 21.96
CA LEU A 466 -13.30 -2.81 21.54
C LEU A 466 -13.68 -4.29 21.46
N MET A 467 -14.46 -4.80 22.43
CA MET A 467 -14.91 -6.19 22.43
C MET A 467 -15.82 -6.52 21.25
N ARG A 468 -16.71 -5.60 20.84
CA ARG A 468 -17.55 -5.76 19.64
C ARG A 468 -16.71 -5.83 18.36
N ILE A 469 -15.69 -4.97 18.25
CA ILE A 469 -14.76 -5.00 17.12
C ILE A 469 -14.00 -6.32 17.09
N HIS A 470 -13.55 -6.79 18.25
CA HIS A 470 -12.82 -8.05 18.37
C HIS A 470 -13.66 -9.27 17.98
N SER A 471 -14.96 -9.29 18.26
CA SER A 471 -15.83 -10.43 17.91
C SER A 471 -16.37 -10.39 16.48
N ASP A 472 -16.69 -9.20 15.96
CA ASP A 472 -17.58 -9.06 14.79
C ASP A 472 -16.91 -8.35 13.60
N SER A 473 -15.61 -8.04 13.66
CA SER A 473 -14.92 -7.26 12.63
C SER A 473 -13.65 -7.94 12.13
N LEU A 474 -13.36 -7.74 10.84
CA LEU A 474 -12.05 -8.07 10.27
C LEU A 474 -10.91 -7.20 10.83
N LEU A 475 -11.22 -6.18 11.63
CA LEU A 475 -10.24 -5.33 12.33
C LEU A 475 -9.87 -5.86 13.73
N ALA A 476 -10.31 -7.07 14.10
CA ALA A 476 -10.07 -7.65 15.43
C ALA A 476 -8.59 -7.64 15.85
N TYR A 477 -7.67 -7.90 14.92
CA TYR A 477 -6.23 -7.91 15.22
C TYR A 477 -5.67 -6.54 15.65
N TYR A 478 -6.30 -5.42 15.28
CA TYR A 478 -5.93 -4.10 15.80
C TYR A 478 -6.34 -3.91 17.26
N VAL A 479 -7.41 -4.58 17.69
CA VAL A 479 -7.89 -4.53 19.07
C VAL A 479 -6.91 -5.24 20.00
N GLU A 480 -6.34 -6.37 19.59
CA GLU A 480 -5.35 -7.11 20.38
C GLU A 480 -4.11 -6.25 20.71
N MET A 481 -3.65 -5.44 19.75
CA MET A 481 -2.58 -4.46 19.99
C MET A 481 -3.02 -3.38 21.01
N ALA A 482 -4.25 -2.87 20.91
CA ALA A 482 -4.78 -1.90 21.86
C ALA A 482 -4.88 -2.48 23.29
N PHE A 483 -5.33 -3.73 23.43
CA PHE A 483 -5.37 -4.44 24.72
C PHE A 483 -3.97 -4.63 25.29
N THR A 484 -3.01 -5.05 24.47
CA THR A 484 -1.63 -5.28 24.92
C THR A 484 -1.01 -4.03 25.52
N ARG A 485 -1.26 -2.85 24.94
CA ARG A 485 -0.84 -1.54 25.50
C ARG A 485 -1.53 -1.19 26.81
N GLY A 486 -2.78 -1.61 26.98
CA GLY A 486 -3.59 -1.29 28.16
C GLY A 486 -3.30 -2.17 29.39
N ILE A 487 -2.78 -3.38 29.18
CA ILE A 487 -2.58 -4.35 30.26
C ILE A 487 -1.33 -4.02 31.09
N ALA A 488 -1.43 -4.10 32.42
CA ALA A 488 -0.29 -3.91 33.32
C ALA A 488 0.70 -5.09 33.28
N LEU A 489 1.99 -4.76 33.39
CA LEU A 489 3.09 -5.74 33.47
C LEU A 489 3.25 -6.24 34.90
N GLU A 490 2.57 -7.32 35.23
CA GLU A 490 2.51 -7.94 36.55
C GLU A 490 2.19 -9.44 36.40
N ARG A 491 2.38 -10.21 37.47
CA ARG A 491 2.27 -11.68 37.45
C ARG A 491 0.86 -12.22 37.26
N GLU A 492 -0.16 -11.41 37.53
CA GLU A 492 -1.55 -11.82 37.32
C GLU A 492 -1.79 -12.12 35.83
N ASN A 493 -2.39 -13.28 35.54
CA ASN A 493 -2.66 -13.78 34.19
C ASN A 493 -1.44 -13.69 33.23
N LEU A 494 -0.24 -13.93 33.74
CA LEU A 494 1.00 -13.74 32.99
C LEU A 494 1.08 -14.60 31.71
N ALA A 495 0.59 -15.84 31.75
CA ALA A 495 0.58 -16.73 30.60
C ALA A 495 -0.24 -16.13 29.43
N GLY A 496 -1.45 -15.64 29.71
CA GLY A 496 -2.27 -14.97 28.69
C GLY A 496 -1.64 -13.67 28.18
N LYS A 497 -0.95 -12.91 29.05
CA LYS A 497 -0.21 -11.69 28.65
C LYS A 497 0.96 -12.00 27.71
N LEU A 498 1.69 -13.08 27.99
CA LEU A 498 2.78 -13.57 27.15
C LEU A 498 2.29 -14.02 25.78
N GLU A 499 1.22 -14.82 25.75
CA GLU A 499 0.62 -15.31 24.51
C GLU A 499 0.08 -14.18 23.65
N LEU A 500 -0.70 -13.27 24.24
CA LEU A 500 -1.26 -12.11 23.54
C LEU A 500 -0.15 -11.20 22.97
N ASN A 501 0.85 -10.84 23.78
CA ASN A 501 1.94 -9.97 23.33
C ASN A 501 2.77 -10.65 22.25
N ALA A 502 3.07 -11.94 22.39
CA ALA A 502 3.76 -12.72 21.36
C ALA A 502 2.97 -12.72 20.03
N ARG A 503 1.66 -12.97 20.10
CA ARG A 503 0.77 -12.95 18.93
C ARG A 503 0.73 -11.57 18.26
N VAL A 504 0.63 -10.49 19.03
CA VAL A 504 0.65 -9.12 18.49
C VAL A 504 1.97 -8.79 17.78
N MET A 505 3.10 -9.28 18.27
CA MET A 505 4.39 -9.06 17.60
C MET A 505 4.46 -9.69 16.20
N HIS A 506 3.64 -10.69 15.89
CA HIS A 506 3.61 -11.21 14.51
C HIS A 506 3.14 -10.18 13.48
N TYR A 507 2.23 -9.29 13.89
CA TYR A 507 1.69 -8.22 13.04
C TYR A 507 2.36 -6.86 13.27
N ALA A 508 2.61 -6.50 14.53
CA ALA A 508 3.12 -5.20 14.93
C ALA A 508 4.25 -5.34 15.97
N PRO A 509 5.44 -5.85 15.60
CA PRO A 509 6.60 -5.95 16.48
C PRO A 509 7.26 -4.58 16.68
N ILE A 510 6.48 -3.56 16.99
CA ILE A 510 6.95 -2.21 17.31
C ILE A 510 7.75 -2.21 18.61
N ASN A 511 8.60 -1.18 18.79
CA ASN A 511 9.46 -1.00 19.96
C ASN A 511 8.79 -1.39 21.29
N GLU A 512 7.60 -0.84 21.55
CA GLU A 512 6.85 -1.12 22.77
C GLU A 512 6.57 -2.62 22.97
N MET A 513 6.14 -3.34 21.93
CA MET A 513 5.76 -4.76 22.02
C MET A 513 6.98 -5.67 22.23
N VAL A 514 8.11 -5.36 21.59
CA VAL A 514 9.33 -6.17 21.67
C VAL A 514 10.01 -6.03 23.03
N TYR A 515 10.19 -4.80 23.53
CA TYR A 515 10.71 -4.59 24.89
C TYR A 515 9.76 -5.16 25.94
N ARG A 516 8.45 -5.02 25.72
CA ARG A 516 7.42 -5.58 26.61
C ARG A 516 7.51 -7.10 26.70
N GLN A 517 7.76 -7.80 25.60
CA GLN A 517 7.95 -9.25 25.62
C GLN A 517 9.14 -9.66 26.50
N ALA A 518 10.28 -8.95 26.41
CA ALA A 518 11.43 -9.21 27.26
C ALA A 518 11.09 -9.09 28.75
N VAL A 519 10.31 -8.07 29.13
CA VAL A 519 9.84 -7.87 30.50
C VAL A 519 8.90 -9.00 30.94
N LEU A 520 7.95 -9.40 30.10
CA LEU A 520 7.01 -10.48 30.40
C LEU A 520 7.72 -11.83 30.59
N LEU A 521 8.73 -12.13 29.78
CA LEU A 521 9.55 -13.35 29.93
C LEU A 521 10.33 -13.32 31.26
N GLY A 522 10.87 -12.16 31.64
CA GLY A 522 11.53 -11.98 32.93
C GLY A 522 10.60 -12.20 34.12
N LEU A 523 9.35 -11.71 34.04
CA LEU A 523 8.32 -11.98 35.06
C LEU A 523 8.03 -13.47 35.21
N ASN A 524 8.08 -14.20 34.10
CA ASN A 524 7.81 -15.63 34.04
C ASN A 524 8.97 -16.48 34.57
N GLY A 525 10.11 -15.84 34.91
CA GLY A 525 11.33 -16.51 35.34
C GLY A 525 12.19 -17.04 34.19
N ASP A 526 11.79 -16.81 32.93
CA ASP A 526 12.58 -17.16 31.74
C ASP A 526 13.63 -16.07 31.46
N ASN A 527 14.68 -16.08 32.28
CA ASN A 527 15.76 -15.09 32.19
C ASN A 527 16.51 -15.16 30.86
N ASP A 528 16.66 -16.35 30.27
CA ASP A 528 17.40 -16.54 29.02
C ASP A 528 16.56 -16.05 27.83
N GLY A 529 15.27 -16.39 27.78
CA GLY A 529 14.33 -15.84 26.80
C GLY A 529 14.22 -14.32 26.90
N ALA A 530 14.14 -13.78 28.11
CA ALA A 530 14.10 -12.34 28.36
C ALA A 530 15.33 -11.62 27.80
N LYS A 531 16.54 -12.15 28.04
CA LYS A 531 17.79 -11.59 27.50
C LYS A 531 17.85 -11.67 25.98
N LYS A 532 17.48 -12.81 25.38
CA LYS A 532 17.42 -12.97 23.92
C LYS A 532 16.46 -11.97 23.28
N MET A 533 15.28 -11.81 23.85
CA MET A 533 14.28 -10.86 23.36
C MET A 533 14.73 -9.41 23.54
N LEU A 534 15.42 -9.10 24.65
CA LEU A 534 16.03 -7.80 24.86
C LEU A 534 17.13 -7.51 23.82
N ASP A 535 17.94 -8.49 23.45
CA ASP A 535 18.92 -8.33 22.37
C ASP A 535 18.26 -8.04 21.03
N VAL A 536 17.13 -8.68 20.73
CA VAL A 536 16.32 -8.36 19.54
C VAL A 536 15.80 -6.92 19.63
N ALA A 537 15.25 -6.53 20.78
CA ALA A 537 14.72 -5.18 20.99
C ALA A 537 15.80 -4.10 20.82
N VAL A 538 17.01 -4.34 21.35
CA VAL A 538 18.14 -3.41 21.24
C VAL A 538 18.69 -3.35 19.82
N ALA A 539 18.73 -4.47 19.10
CA ALA A 539 19.17 -4.49 17.71
C ALA A 539 18.19 -3.74 16.78
N ALA A 540 16.88 -3.93 16.98
CA ALA A 540 15.85 -3.28 16.18
C ALA A 540 15.60 -1.82 16.59
N TYR A 541 15.62 -1.53 17.89
CA TYR A 541 15.23 -0.26 18.50
C TYR A 541 16.27 0.22 19.53
N PRO A 542 17.51 0.50 19.11
CA PRO A 542 18.59 0.87 20.02
C PRO A 542 18.30 2.17 20.80
N LYS A 543 17.59 3.12 20.17
CA LYS A 543 17.26 4.42 20.77
C LYS A 543 16.28 4.35 21.94
N ASP A 544 15.53 3.25 22.05
CA ASP A 544 14.52 3.04 23.09
C ASP A 544 15.08 2.33 24.34
N LEU A 545 16.32 1.82 24.28
CA LEU A 545 16.96 1.13 25.41
C LEU A 545 17.01 1.98 26.69
N PRO A 546 17.35 3.29 26.67
CA PRO A 546 17.34 4.11 27.88
C PRO A 546 15.95 4.19 28.54
N ILE A 547 14.89 4.22 27.73
CA ILE A 547 13.50 4.21 28.22
C ILE A 547 13.20 2.87 28.89
N ALA A 548 13.58 1.76 28.25
CA ALA A 548 13.42 0.42 28.80
C ALA A 548 14.15 0.24 30.14
N ILE A 549 15.39 0.73 30.26
CA ILE A 549 16.17 0.72 31.52
C ILE A 549 15.44 1.50 32.61
N LYS A 550 14.90 2.69 32.31
CA LYS A 550 14.13 3.49 33.29
C LYS A 550 12.88 2.75 33.77
N VAL A 551 12.23 1.98 32.91
CA VAL A 551 11.09 1.12 33.28
C VAL A 551 11.54 -0.03 34.18
N LEU A 552 12.60 -0.74 33.80
CA LEU A 552 13.16 -1.86 34.57
C LEU A 552 13.64 -1.42 35.96
N ARG A 553 14.34 -0.28 36.09
CA ARG A 553 14.77 0.27 37.39
C ARG A 553 13.61 0.48 38.35
N ARG A 554 12.50 1.06 37.86
CA ARG A 554 11.29 1.24 38.67
C ARG A 554 10.67 -0.09 39.10
N ARG A 555 10.73 -1.09 38.23
CA ARG A 555 10.17 -2.43 38.51
C ARG A 555 11.01 -3.25 39.48
N VAL A 556 12.34 -3.15 39.44
CA VAL A 556 13.23 -3.83 40.39
C VAL A 556 12.93 -3.43 41.84
N MET A 557 12.51 -2.17 42.08
CA MET A 557 12.12 -1.71 43.41
C MET A 557 10.93 -2.46 44.00
N SER A 558 9.99 -2.91 43.17
CA SER A 558 8.80 -3.68 43.59
C SER A 558 8.96 -5.19 43.39
N GLU A 559 9.78 -5.62 42.43
CA GLU A 559 9.99 -7.02 42.05
C GLU A 559 11.49 -7.28 41.77
N PRO A 560 12.27 -7.73 42.77
CA PRO A 560 13.72 -7.98 42.63
C PRO A 560 14.10 -8.99 41.54
N ALA A 561 13.17 -9.83 41.11
CA ALA A 561 13.34 -10.80 40.01
C ALA A 561 13.76 -10.14 38.68
N PHE A 562 13.52 -8.84 38.50
CA PHE A 562 13.97 -8.11 37.31
C PHE A 562 15.46 -7.72 37.33
N PHE A 563 16.16 -7.86 38.45
CA PHE A 563 17.54 -7.42 38.58
C PHE A 563 18.47 -8.02 37.52
N PRO A 564 18.43 -9.33 37.19
CA PRO A 564 19.26 -9.91 36.14
C PRO A 564 19.01 -9.29 34.76
N LEU A 565 17.75 -8.97 34.44
CA LEU A 565 17.39 -8.34 33.16
C LEU A 565 17.81 -6.87 33.11
N LEU A 566 17.68 -6.14 34.23
CA LEU A 566 18.16 -4.77 34.35
C LEU A 566 19.68 -4.70 34.17
N SER A 567 20.45 -5.51 34.91
CA SER A 567 21.91 -5.53 34.78
C SER A 567 22.34 -5.88 33.36
N TYR A 568 21.62 -6.80 32.69
CA TYR A 568 21.88 -7.12 31.30
C TYR A 568 21.58 -5.94 30.36
N ALA A 569 20.44 -5.26 30.53
CA ALA A 569 20.10 -4.07 29.75
C ALA A 569 21.14 -2.95 29.91
N GLU A 570 21.62 -2.70 31.12
CA GLU A 570 22.65 -1.69 31.41
C GLU A 570 23.99 -2.06 30.75
N SER A 571 24.34 -3.35 30.68
CA SER A 571 25.54 -3.81 29.98
C SER A 571 25.53 -3.53 28.46
N LYS A 572 24.35 -3.30 27.87
CA LYS A 572 24.18 -3.01 26.43
C LYS A 572 24.31 -1.53 26.09
N VAL A 573 24.31 -0.63 27.08
CA VAL A 573 24.40 0.82 26.86
C VAL A 573 25.67 1.23 26.09
N PRO A 574 26.89 0.75 26.44
CA PRO A 574 28.10 1.14 25.71
C PRO A 574 28.07 0.75 24.22
N LEU A 575 27.44 -0.38 23.90
CA LEU A 575 27.29 -0.88 22.53
C LEU A 575 26.36 0.02 21.70
N VAL A 576 25.30 0.55 22.32
CA VAL A 576 24.36 1.46 21.65
C VAL A 576 24.98 2.85 21.47
N SER A 577 25.79 3.34 22.43
CA SER A 577 26.46 4.65 22.33
C SER A 577 27.50 4.69 21.19
N ALA A 578 28.20 3.58 20.95
CA ALA A 578 29.16 3.45 19.86
C ALA A 578 28.51 3.42 18.46
N VAL A 579 27.31 2.86 18.36
CA VAL A 579 26.51 2.74 17.14
C VAL A 579 25.71 4.01 16.83
N SER A 580 25.25 4.73 17.85
CA SER A 580 24.32 5.85 17.68
C SER A 580 24.99 7.20 17.42
N GLY A 581 26.33 7.29 17.52
CA GLY A 581 27.07 8.56 17.40
C GLY A 581 26.69 9.59 18.47
N VAL A 582 25.95 9.18 19.51
CA VAL A 582 25.58 10.04 20.63
C VAL A 582 26.70 9.93 21.66
N GLY A 583 27.55 10.96 21.69
CA GLY A 583 28.58 11.13 22.70
C GLY A 583 28.01 11.00 24.12
N SER A 584 28.83 10.45 25.00
CA SER A 584 28.59 10.07 26.40
C SER A 584 28.16 11.20 27.36
N ASP A 585 27.75 12.37 26.90
CA ASP A 585 27.72 13.58 27.74
C ASP A 585 26.33 14.04 28.18
N LYS A 586 25.28 13.21 28.06
CA LYS A 586 23.94 13.55 28.61
C LYS A 586 23.26 12.41 29.36
N VAL A 587 24.01 11.72 30.21
CA VAL A 587 23.44 10.89 31.30
C VAL A 587 24.02 11.37 32.63
N SER A 588 23.71 12.62 32.97
CA SER A 588 23.80 13.11 34.34
C SER A 588 22.77 14.24 34.52
N ASN A 589 21.53 13.84 34.82
CA ASN A 589 20.61 14.47 35.78
C ASN A 589 19.24 13.77 35.75
#